data_AF-A0A7W7PY42-F1
#
_entry.id   AF-A0A7W7PY42-F1
#
_cell.length_a   1.000
_cell.length_b   1.000
_cell.length_c   1.000
_cell.angle_alpha   90.00
_cell.angle_beta   90.00
_cell.angle_gamma   90.00
#
_symmetry.space_group_name_H-M   'P 1'
#
loop_
_entity.id
_entity.type
_entity.pdbx_description
1 polymer ?
#
loop_
_entity_poly.entity_id
_entity_poly.type
_entity_poly.pdbx_seq_one_letter_code
_entity_poly.pdbx_strand_id
1 'polypeptide(L)'
;MVAETPGSVRLAPAPNVVLLNPEPAVPSAMKEGWARQQSARFLQASTIQPRLRLIQRFEGFTGLYPWQRTPADGEAFIVHLRSGAKPVQLSTARSYEVVIELFVEYLLDRRYGWVETCRERFDLSPQVIFHEGNSVLHSVEQEGDPRRRPLTYDEVQALFDAADARPRRIHGQGRKGTLTALRDAAALKTIYAYGTRRTESSKVDLVDPRRHGKAPQFGQAGSMTVRYGKSSKGTPPKRRTVLLVPEMDWVVDILDEWVHEIRPRLSPDRHPALWVTERVGRMSPRSINEAFVTARQDAGLDEDLDLRCLRAPPPRRRTDRRGQPLPRPAVAAPKPCRPPPGTPGPRSRSTGPQIPRRAAATDCHRLRAWAARHRRHPAATR
;
A
#
# COMPACT_ATOMS: atom_id res chain seq x y z
N MET A 1 -37.65 16.78 -22.87
CA MET A 1 -36.18 16.86 -22.91
C MET A 1 -35.61 15.68 -22.15
N VAL A 2 -35.04 14.69 -22.84
CA VAL A 2 -34.34 13.57 -22.18
C VAL A 2 -33.02 14.12 -21.68
N ALA A 3 -32.81 14.16 -20.37
CA ALA A 3 -31.54 14.61 -19.78
C ALA A 3 -30.38 13.77 -20.32
N GLU A 4 -29.36 14.43 -20.86
CA GLU A 4 -28.21 13.75 -21.46
C GLU A 4 -27.40 13.03 -20.38
N THR A 5 -27.29 11.70 -20.50
CA THR A 5 -26.55 10.91 -19.52
C THR A 5 -25.04 11.07 -19.76
N PRO A 6 -24.23 11.41 -18.73
CA PRO A 6 -22.79 11.57 -18.86
C PRO A 6 -22.12 10.32 -19.46
N GLY A 7 -21.40 10.51 -20.56
CA GLY A 7 -20.77 9.42 -21.29
C GLY A 7 -21.66 8.75 -22.35
N SER A 8 -22.83 9.29 -22.66
CA SER A 8 -23.62 8.83 -23.81
C SER A 8 -22.95 9.17 -25.14
N VAL A 9 -23.27 8.41 -26.19
CA VAL A 9 -22.80 8.67 -27.56
C VAL A 9 -23.21 10.06 -28.07
N ARG A 10 -24.31 10.61 -27.54
CA ARG A 10 -24.79 11.97 -27.88
C ARG A 10 -23.83 13.07 -27.43
N LEU A 11 -22.92 12.75 -26.51
CA LEU A 11 -21.85 13.63 -26.02
C LEU A 11 -20.48 13.34 -26.70
N ALA A 12 -20.44 12.43 -27.69
CA ALA A 12 -19.30 12.20 -28.59
C ALA A 12 -19.37 13.21 -29.77
N PRO A 13 -18.34 13.36 -30.65
CA PRO A 13 -18.33 14.44 -31.63
C PRO A 13 -19.64 14.50 -32.42
N ALA A 14 -20.14 15.73 -32.55
CA ALA A 14 -21.51 16.07 -32.87
C ALA A 14 -22.03 15.37 -34.16
N PRO A 15 -23.36 15.13 -34.27
CA PRO A 15 -23.98 14.43 -35.40
C PRO A 15 -23.71 15.06 -36.79
N ASN A 16 -23.17 16.28 -36.82
CA ASN A 16 -22.76 17.02 -38.01
C ASN A 16 -21.26 16.94 -38.34
N VAL A 17 -20.47 16.10 -37.63
CA VAL A 17 -19.06 15.85 -37.94
C VAL A 17 -18.94 14.54 -38.73
N VAL A 18 -18.67 14.65 -40.03
CA VAL A 18 -18.29 13.50 -40.86
C VAL A 18 -16.92 13.02 -40.40
N LEU A 19 -16.88 11.90 -39.68
CA LEU A 19 -15.64 11.22 -39.35
C LEU A 19 -15.07 10.63 -40.65
N LEU A 20 -14.00 11.25 -41.17
CA LEU A 20 -13.26 10.79 -42.36
C LEU A 20 -12.77 9.33 -42.22
N ASN A 21 -12.64 8.83 -40.98
CA ASN A 21 -12.45 7.41 -40.67
C ASN A 21 -13.23 7.06 -39.38
N PRO A 22 -14.42 6.42 -39.45
CA PRO A 22 -15.26 6.17 -38.28
C PRO A 22 -14.73 5.06 -37.37
N GLU A 23 -14.01 4.09 -37.94
CA GLU A 23 -13.53 2.89 -37.24
C GLU A 23 -12.58 3.18 -36.06
N PRO A 24 -11.57 4.07 -36.14
CA PRO A 24 -10.75 4.43 -34.99
C PRO A 24 -11.39 5.48 -34.07
N ALA A 25 -12.37 6.24 -34.55
CA ALA A 25 -12.98 7.35 -33.82
C ALA A 25 -14.03 6.88 -32.80
N VAL A 26 -14.86 5.90 -33.16
CA VAL A 26 -15.92 5.38 -32.27
C VAL A 26 -15.36 4.71 -30.99
N PRO A 27 -14.34 3.84 -31.05
CA PRO A 27 -13.74 3.24 -29.86
C PRO A 27 -13.10 4.28 -28.94
N SER A 28 -12.52 5.33 -29.52
CA SER A 28 -11.96 6.46 -28.77
C SER A 28 -13.05 7.21 -28.00
N ALA A 29 -14.18 7.50 -28.67
CA ALA A 29 -15.34 8.11 -28.04
C ALA A 29 -15.98 7.23 -26.94
N MET A 30 -16.03 5.91 -27.12
CA MET A 30 -16.48 4.97 -26.09
C MET A 30 -15.59 5.03 -24.83
N LYS A 31 -14.26 5.06 -25.01
CA LYS A 31 -13.29 5.15 -23.91
C LYS A 31 -13.43 6.49 -23.17
N GLU A 32 -13.59 7.59 -23.89
CA GLU A 32 -13.83 8.91 -23.29
C GLU A 32 -15.17 8.98 -22.56
N GLY A 33 -16.24 8.46 -23.17
CA GLY A 33 -17.56 8.40 -22.56
C GLY A 33 -17.55 7.59 -21.26
N TRP A 34 -16.86 6.45 -21.25
CA TRP A 34 -16.68 5.64 -20.05
C TRP A 34 -15.86 6.35 -18.97
N ALA A 35 -14.84 7.13 -19.36
CA ALA A 35 -14.09 7.95 -18.42
C ALA A 35 -14.98 9.05 -17.79
N ARG A 36 -15.85 9.68 -18.57
CA ARG A 36 -16.84 10.66 -18.09
C ARG A 36 -17.86 10.03 -17.14
N GLN A 37 -18.40 8.87 -17.49
CA GLN A 37 -19.32 8.10 -16.65
C GLN A 37 -18.70 7.77 -15.29
N GLN A 38 -17.46 7.27 -15.28
CA GLN A 38 -16.75 6.94 -14.05
C GLN A 38 -16.45 8.18 -13.20
N SER A 39 -16.07 9.30 -13.84
CA SER A 39 -15.82 10.57 -13.15
C SER A 39 -17.10 11.12 -12.50
N ALA A 40 -18.24 11.04 -13.19
CA ALA A 40 -19.54 11.43 -12.65
C ALA A 40 -19.96 10.58 -11.42
N ARG A 41 -19.44 9.35 -11.32
CA ARG A 41 -19.59 8.47 -10.14
C ARG A 41 -18.50 8.69 -9.07
N PHE A 42 -17.80 9.82 -9.12
CA PHE A 42 -16.73 10.23 -8.18
C PHE A 42 -15.54 9.25 -8.09
N LEU A 43 -15.30 8.45 -9.14
CA LEU A 43 -14.07 7.64 -9.19
C LEU A 43 -12.86 8.54 -9.41
N GLN A 44 -11.77 8.22 -8.70
CA GLN A 44 -10.51 8.96 -8.81
C GLN A 44 -9.80 8.65 -10.13
N ALA A 45 -9.03 9.61 -10.66
CA ALA A 45 -8.22 9.42 -11.86
C ALA A 45 -7.25 8.23 -11.73
N SER A 46 -6.75 7.96 -10.51
CA SER A 46 -5.91 6.80 -10.20
C SER A 46 -6.61 5.44 -10.36
N THR A 47 -7.94 5.42 -10.44
CA THR A 47 -8.75 4.23 -10.75
C THR A 47 -9.14 4.21 -12.23
N ILE A 48 -9.52 5.36 -12.80
CA ILE A 48 -9.99 5.47 -14.19
C ILE A 48 -8.86 5.16 -15.17
N GLN A 49 -7.69 5.75 -14.97
CA GLN A 49 -6.57 5.63 -15.91
C GLN A 49 -6.03 4.19 -16.07
N PRO A 50 -5.83 3.40 -15.00
CA PRO A 50 -5.50 1.98 -15.15
C PRO A 50 -6.56 1.17 -15.91
N ARG A 51 -7.84 1.49 -15.72
CA ARG A 51 -8.93 0.79 -16.42
C ARG A 51 -8.90 1.07 -17.92
N LEU A 52 -8.74 2.34 -18.31
CA LEU A 52 -8.58 2.71 -19.73
C LEU A 52 -7.35 2.03 -20.36
N ARG A 53 -6.22 2.01 -19.66
CA ARG A 53 -5.01 1.31 -20.13
C ARG A 53 -5.24 -0.18 -20.32
N LEU A 54 -6.05 -0.82 -19.49
CA LEU A 54 -6.39 -2.23 -19.68
C LEU A 54 -7.23 -2.44 -20.94
N ILE A 55 -8.23 -1.60 -21.18
CA ILE A 55 -9.05 -1.68 -22.41
C ILE A 55 -8.19 -1.44 -23.65
N GLN A 56 -7.26 -0.46 -23.61
CA GLN A 56 -6.28 -0.23 -24.68
C GLN A 56 -5.34 -1.42 -24.88
N ARG A 57 -4.88 -2.05 -23.79
CA ARG A 57 -4.04 -3.26 -23.87
C ARG A 57 -4.79 -4.43 -24.49
N PHE A 58 -6.07 -4.59 -24.15
CA PHE A 58 -6.91 -5.64 -24.72
C PHE A 58 -7.17 -5.38 -26.21
N GLU A 59 -7.47 -4.13 -26.58
CA GLU A 59 -7.60 -3.69 -27.98
C GLU A 59 -6.30 -3.94 -28.78
N GLY A 60 -5.14 -3.61 -28.22
CA GLY A 60 -3.86 -3.87 -28.87
C GLY A 60 -3.50 -5.36 -28.97
N PHE A 61 -4.02 -6.21 -28.08
CA PHE A 61 -3.83 -7.67 -28.15
C PHE A 61 -4.69 -8.30 -29.23
N THR A 62 -5.98 -7.96 -29.29
CA THR A 62 -6.91 -8.57 -30.25
C THR A 62 -6.78 -7.96 -31.64
N GLY A 63 -6.39 -6.68 -31.73
CA GLY A 63 -6.51 -5.91 -32.98
C GLY A 63 -7.96 -5.63 -33.39
N LEU A 64 -8.93 -5.93 -32.52
CA LEU A 64 -10.36 -5.85 -32.80
C LEU A 64 -11.04 -4.68 -32.09
N TYR A 65 -12.01 -4.09 -32.76
CA TYR A 65 -12.87 -3.06 -32.19
C TYR A 65 -13.86 -3.62 -31.17
N PRO A 66 -14.40 -2.81 -30.23
CA PRO A 66 -15.28 -3.29 -29.17
C PRO A 66 -16.49 -4.10 -29.63
N TRP A 67 -17.05 -3.82 -30.82
CA TRP A 67 -18.20 -4.54 -31.40
C TRP A 67 -17.85 -5.81 -32.17
N GLN A 68 -16.56 -6.09 -32.40
CA GLN A 68 -16.09 -7.30 -33.08
C GLN A 68 -15.65 -8.40 -32.12
N ARG A 69 -15.42 -8.05 -30.84
CA ARG A 69 -14.85 -8.96 -29.85
C ARG A 69 -15.84 -10.03 -29.43
N THR A 70 -15.31 -11.21 -29.14
CA THR A 70 -16.04 -12.41 -28.74
C THR A 70 -15.57 -12.91 -27.37
N PRO A 71 -16.31 -13.83 -26.73
CA PRO A 71 -15.84 -14.53 -25.54
C PRO A 71 -14.48 -15.23 -25.74
N ALA A 72 -14.25 -15.81 -26.92
CA ALA A 72 -13.00 -16.47 -27.27
C ALA A 72 -11.80 -15.51 -27.25
N ASP A 73 -11.98 -14.26 -27.68
CA ASP A 73 -10.93 -13.24 -27.60
C ASP A 73 -10.56 -12.89 -26.15
N GLY A 74 -11.56 -12.88 -25.26
CA GLY A 74 -11.38 -12.68 -23.83
C GLY A 74 -10.57 -13.81 -23.20
N GLU A 75 -10.94 -15.06 -23.47
CA GLU A 75 -10.21 -16.25 -23.02
C GLU A 75 -8.78 -16.27 -23.54
N ALA A 76 -8.59 -16.02 -24.84
CA ALA A 76 -7.28 -15.95 -25.47
C ALA A 76 -6.38 -14.88 -24.82
N PHE A 77 -6.96 -13.73 -24.45
CA PHE A 77 -6.23 -12.69 -23.72
C PHE A 77 -5.77 -13.14 -22.34
N ILE A 78 -6.63 -13.80 -21.56
CA ILE A 78 -6.25 -14.32 -20.23
C ILE A 78 -5.19 -15.42 -20.35
N VAL A 79 -5.32 -16.33 -21.33
CA VAL A 79 -4.32 -17.38 -21.63
C VAL A 79 -2.98 -16.75 -22.01
N HIS A 80 -2.98 -15.74 -22.88
CA HIS A 80 -1.78 -15.00 -23.26
C HIS A 80 -1.07 -14.37 -22.05
N LEU A 81 -1.84 -13.72 -21.16
CA LEU A 81 -1.30 -13.11 -19.94
C LEU A 81 -0.70 -14.11 -18.95
N ARG A 82 -1.23 -15.33 -18.92
CA ARG A 82 -0.69 -16.42 -18.08
C ARG A 82 0.51 -17.12 -18.70
N SER A 83 0.62 -17.14 -20.02
CA SER A 83 1.66 -17.87 -20.75
C SER A 83 2.90 -17.03 -21.08
N GLY A 84 2.85 -15.71 -20.86
CA GLY A 84 3.97 -14.81 -21.12
C GLY A 84 5.15 -14.97 -20.15
N ALA A 85 6.27 -14.31 -20.47
CA ALA A 85 7.51 -14.34 -19.67
C ALA A 85 7.34 -13.87 -18.21
N LYS A 86 6.27 -13.12 -17.91
CA LYS A 86 5.85 -12.76 -16.56
C LYS A 86 4.36 -13.09 -16.40
N PRO A 87 4.03 -14.34 -16.02
CA PRO A 87 2.64 -14.76 -15.83
C PRO A 87 1.91 -13.86 -14.84
N VAL A 88 0.70 -13.43 -15.21
CA VAL A 88 -0.16 -12.72 -14.26
C VAL A 88 -0.66 -13.68 -13.18
N GLN A 89 -0.73 -13.17 -11.95
CA GLN A 89 -1.35 -13.89 -10.83
C GLN A 89 -2.86 -14.02 -11.05
N LEU A 90 -3.49 -15.06 -10.48
CA LEU A 90 -4.93 -15.31 -10.63
C LEU A 90 -5.79 -14.10 -10.23
N SER A 91 -5.44 -13.48 -9.10
CA SER A 91 -6.08 -12.24 -8.64
C SER A 91 -5.97 -11.06 -9.61
N THR A 92 -4.91 -11.02 -10.42
CA THR A 92 -4.73 -10.00 -11.45
C THR A 92 -5.58 -10.29 -12.68
N ALA A 93 -5.61 -11.55 -13.14
CA ALA A 93 -6.50 -11.99 -14.22
C ALA A 93 -7.97 -11.68 -13.90
N ARG A 94 -8.43 -12.07 -12.69
CA ARG A 94 -9.76 -11.71 -12.16
C ARG A 94 -10.03 -10.22 -12.17
N SER A 95 -9.05 -9.42 -11.75
CA SER A 95 -9.19 -7.96 -11.75
C SER A 95 -9.31 -7.40 -13.17
N TYR A 96 -8.72 -8.06 -14.17
CA TYR A 96 -8.84 -7.66 -15.56
C TYR A 96 -10.20 -8.03 -16.15
N GLU A 97 -10.67 -9.25 -15.91
CA GLU A 97 -12.03 -9.72 -16.27
C GLU A 97 -13.08 -8.72 -15.79
N VAL A 98 -13.09 -8.40 -14.48
CA VAL A 98 -14.03 -7.44 -13.89
C VAL A 98 -13.97 -6.07 -14.56
N VAL A 99 -12.79 -5.59 -14.97
CA VAL A 99 -12.67 -4.27 -15.60
C VAL A 99 -13.18 -4.29 -17.04
N ILE A 100 -12.95 -5.38 -17.77
CA ILE A 100 -13.46 -5.58 -19.13
C ILE A 100 -14.98 -5.71 -19.09
N GLU A 101 -15.53 -6.51 -18.17
CA GLU A 101 -16.97 -6.62 -17.92
C GLU A 101 -17.59 -5.24 -17.64
N LEU A 102 -17.04 -4.45 -16.72
CA LEU A 102 -17.54 -3.10 -16.42
C LEU A 102 -17.55 -2.16 -17.64
N PHE A 103 -16.65 -2.34 -18.59
CA PHE A 103 -16.65 -1.58 -19.83
C PHE A 103 -17.73 -2.08 -20.79
N VAL A 104 -17.84 -3.40 -20.96
CA VAL A 104 -18.86 -4.04 -21.80
C VAL A 104 -20.27 -3.75 -21.28
N GLU A 105 -20.52 -3.84 -19.97
CA GLU A 105 -21.77 -3.44 -19.33
C GLU A 105 -22.14 -1.99 -19.66
N TYR A 106 -21.17 -1.09 -19.67
CA TYR A 106 -21.39 0.30 -20.06
C TYR A 106 -21.76 0.44 -21.54
N LEU A 107 -21.15 -0.34 -22.44
CA LEU A 107 -21.49 -0.34 -23.87
C LEU A 107 -22.87 -0.93 -24.12
N LEU A 108 -23.26 -1.96 -23.39
CA LEU A 108 -24.54 -2.65 -23.52
C LEU A 108 -25.72 -1.90 -22.87
N ASP A 109 -25.44 -0.96 -21.95
CA ASP A 109 -26.49 -0.15 -21.32
C ASP A 109 -27.09 0.82 -22.35
N ARG A 110 -28.37 0.56 -22.70
CA ARG A 110 -29.17 1.34 -23.66
C ARG A 110 -29.21 2.83 -23.37
N ARG A 111 -28.98 3.26 -22.12
CA ARG A 111 -28.94 4.67 -21.74
C ARG A 111 -27.80 5.45 -22.42
N TYR A 112 -26.75 4.76 -22.85
CA TYR A 112 -25.60 5.40 -23.52
C TYR A 112 -25.67 5.32 -25.06
N GLY A 113 -26.49 4.42 -25.63
CA GLY A 113 -26.78 4.36 -27.07
C GLY A 113 -25.68 3.75 -27.95
N TRP A 114 -24.71 3.03 -27.36
CA TRP A 114 -23.58 2.47 -28.11
C TRP A 114 -23.96 1.26 -28.96
N VAL A 115 -24.91 0.44 -28.52
CA VAL A 115 -25.39 -0.74 -29.27
C VAL A 115 -26.01 -0.30 -30.60
N GLU A 116 -26.95 0.66 -30.54
CA GLU A 116 -27.64 1.19 -31.71
C GLU A 116 -26.65 1.86 -32.67
N THR A 117 -25.72 2.66 -32.12
CA THR A 117 -24.67 3.32 -32.93
C THR A 117 -23.79 2.32 -33.67
N CYS A 118 -23.38 1.23 -33.00
CA CYS A 118 -22.56 0.21 -33.65
C CYS A 118 -23.34 -0.55 -34.72
N ARG A 119 -24.62 -0.86 -34.45
CA ARG A 119 -25.49 -1.57 -35.39
C ARG A 119 -25.71 -0.75 -36.66
N GLU A 120 -26.01 0.53 -36.51
CA GLU A 120 -26.24 1.45 -37.64
C GLU A 120 -24.97 1.67 -38.49
N ARG A 121 -23.79 1.71 -37.86
CA ARG A 121 -22.54 2.08 -38.53
C ARG A 121 -21.71 0.90 -39.04
N PHE A 122 -21.78 -0.24 -38.37
CA PHE A 122 -20.87 -1.37 -38.58
C PHE A 122 -21.59 -2.71 -38.75
N ASP A 123 -22.92 -2.74 -38.70
CA ASP A 123 -23.77 -3.95 -38.73
C ASP A 123 -23.37 -5.01 -37.67
N LEU A 124 -22.71 -4.55 -36.60
CA LEU A 124 -22.23 -5.35 -35.49
C LEU A 124 -22.58 -4.65 -34.19
N SER A 125 -22.59 -5.38 -33.09
CA SER A 125 -22.91 -4.82 -31.77
C SER A 125 -21.98 -5.38 -30.71
N PRO A 126 -21.61 -4.58 -29.68
CA PRO A 126 -20.91 -5.11 -28.52
C PRO A 126 -21.67 -6.29 -27.91
N GLN A 127 -20.93 -7.26 -27.38
CA GLN A 127 -21.48 -8.43 -26.71
C GLN A 127 -20.71 -8.74 -25.43
N VAL A 128 -21.29 -9.58 -24.58
CA VAL A 128 -20.66 -10.06 -23.33
C VAL A 128 -19.41 -10.88 -23.68
N ILE A 129 -18.31 -10.59 -22.98
CA ILE A 129 -17.00 -11.24 -23.22
C ILE A 129 -16.72 -12.29 -22.14
N PHE A 130 -16.97 -11.93 -20.88
CA PHE A 130 -16.80 -12.81 -19.73
C PHE A 130 -18.16 -13.10 -19.09
N HIS A 131 -18.40 -14.36 -18.78
CA HIS A 131 -19.61 -14.88 -18.17
C HIS A 131 -19.25 -16.04 -17.24
N GLU A 132 -20.21 -16.53 -16.47
CA GLU A 132 -19.97 -17.57 -15.46
C GLU A 132 -19.21 -18.80 -15.99
N GLY A 133 -19.50 -19.23 -17.23
CA GLY A 133 -18.83 -20.38 -17.86
C GLY A 133 -17.38 -20.18 -18.35
N ASN A 134 -16.85 -18.96 -18.39
CA ASN A 134 -15.47 -18.69 -18.85
C ASN A 134 -14.68 -17.69 -18.00
N SER A 135 -15.29 -17.13 -16.95
CA SER A 135 -14.61 -16.31 -15.95
C SER A 135 -13.90 -17.17 -14.90
N VAL A 136 -12.87 -16.61 -14.27
CA VAL A 136 -12.17 -17.29 -13.17
C VAL A 136 -13.08 -17.33 -11.94
N LEU A 137 -13.57 -18.53 -11.58
CA LEU A 137 -14.48 -18.78 -10.45
C LEU A 137 -14.08 -18.05 -9.15
N HIS A 138 -15.09 -17.45 -8.51
CA HIS A 138 -14.98 -16.67 -7.27
C HIS A 138 -14.69 -17.50 -6.00
N SER A 139 -14.89 -18.82 -6.03
CA SER A 139 -14.93 -19.69 -4.83
C SER A 139 -13.59 -20.06 -4.20
N VAL A 140 -12.48 -19.43 -4.60
CA VAL A 140 -11.21 -19.51 -3.86
C VAL A 140 -10.95 -18.14 -3.24
N GLU A 141 -11.74 -17.81 -2.21
CA GLU A 141 -11.68 -16.55 -1.45
C GLU A 141 -10.39 -16.38 -0.64
N GLN A 142 -9.53 -17.39 -0.60
CA GLN A 142 -8.17 -17.24 -0.13
C GLN A 142 -7.26 -18.10 -0.99
N GLU A 143 -6.71 -17.50 -2.05
CA GLU A 143 -5.51 -18.02 -2.70
C GLU A 143 -4.48 -18.18 -1.57
N GLY A 144 -4.23 -19.43 -1.17
CA GLY A 144 -3.39 -19.82 -0.04
C GLY A 144 -1.92 -19.58 -0.33
N ASP A 145 -1.60 -18.42 -0.90
CA ASP A 145 -0.26 -17.93 -1.14
C ASP A 145 0.50 -17.97 0.19
N PRO A 146 1.47 -18.90 0.37
CA PRO A 146 2.17 -19.08 1.64
C PRO A 146 2.85 -17.80 2.12
N ARG A 147 3.13 -16.89 1.18
CA ARG A 147 3.66 -15.53 1.38
C ARG A 147 2.75 -14.64 2.23
N ARG A 148 1.44 -14.89 2.23
CA ARG A 148 0.42 -14.07 2.93
C ARG A 148 0.14 -14.55 4.35
N ARG A 149 1.08 -15.26 4.98
CA ARG A 149 0.94 -15.66 6.38
C ARG A 149 1.21 -14.50 7.34
N PRO A 150 0.64 -14.53 8.56
CA PRO A 150 1.08 -13.64 9.63
C PRO A 150 2.57 -13.85 9.96
N LEU A 151 3.23 -12.77 10.37
CA LEU A 151 4.56 -12.88 11.00
C LEU A 151 4.43 -13.65 12.30
N THR A 152 5.42 -14.46 12.64
CA THR A 152 5.55 -15.06 13.97
C THR A 152 6.02 -14.01 14.97
N TYR A 153 5.82 -14.25 16.27
CA TYR A 153 6.32 -13.35 17.32
C TYR A 153 7.83 -13.10 17.24
N ASP A 154 8.61 -14.13 16.90
CA ASP A 154 10.06 -14.03 16.81
C ASP A 154 10.47 -13.20 15.57
N GLU A 155 9.75 -13.30 14.45
CA GLU A 155 9.96 -12.46 13.27
C GLU A 155 9.54 -11.01 13.50
N VAL A 156 8.45 -10.76 14.23
CA VAL A 156 8.06 -9.39 14.64
C VAL A 156 9.15 -8.77 15.51
N GLN A 157 9.67 -9.53 16.49
CA GLN A 157 10.76 -9.06 17.34
C GLN A 157 12.01 -8.76 16.51
N ALA A 158 12.43 -9.68 15.63
CA ALA A 158 13.59 -9.48 14.77
C ALA A 158 13.45 -8.25 13.86
N LEU A 159 12.26 -8.02 13.30
CA LEU A 159 11.96 -6.83 12.50
C LEU A 159 12.11 -5.54 13.33
N PHE A 160 11.56 -5.51 14.55
CA PHE A 160 11.66 -4.34 15.42
C PHE A 160 13.07 -4.10 15.93
N ASP A 161 13.81 -5.14 16.27
CA ASP A 161 15.21 -5.04 16.67
C ASP A 161 16.07 -4.48 15.52
N ALA A 162 15.80 -4.92 14.28
CA ALA A 162 16.50 -4.41 13.09
C ALA A 162 16.15 -2.95 12.80
N ALA A 163 14.87 -2.57 12.91
CA ALA A 163 14.42 -1.19 12.80
C ALA A 163 15.07 -0.30 13.88
N ASP A 164 15.19 -0.81 15.11
CA ASP A 164 15.79 -0.12 16.25
C ASP A 164 17.32 -0.02 16.20
N ALA A 165 17.98 -0.97 15.56
CA ALA A 165 19.42 -0.92 15.36
C ALA A 165 19.80 0.14 14.30
N ARG A 166 18.90 0.44 13.36
CA ARG A 166 19.21 1.25 12.17
C ARG A 166 19.61 2.70 12.47
N PRO A 167 18.93 3.47 13.34
CA PRO A 167 19.37 4.82 13.71
C PRO A 167 20.80 4.86 14.23
N ARG A 168 21.19 3.85 15.03
CA ARG A 168 22.56 3.76 15.57
C ARG A 168 23.60 3.47 14.49
N ARG A 169 23.29 2.57 13.54
CA ARG A 169 24.18 2.30 12.40
C ARG A 169 24.40 3.57 11.56
N ILE A 170 23.33 4.30 11.24
CA ILE A 170 23.41 5.55 10.47
C ILE A 170 24.23 6.60 11.22
N HIS A 171 23.96 6.78 12.52
CA HIS A 171 24.69 7.73 13.35
C HIS A 171 26.17 7.39 13.47
N GLY A 172 26.52 6.11 13.71
CA GLY A 172 27.91 5.65 13.80
C GLY A 172 28.70 5.81 12.50
N GLN A 173 28.02 5.87 11.35
CA GLN A 173 28.61 6.13 10.04
C GLN A 173 28.73 7.64 9.71
N GLY A 174 28.25 8.53 10.60
CA GLY A 174 28.24 9.98 10.36
C GLY A 174 27.31 10.43 9.22
N ARG A 175 26.35 9.59 8.82
CA ARG A 175 25.42 9.87 7.73
C ARG A 175 24.16 10.58 8.24
N LYS A 176 23.57 11.42 7.39
CA LYS A 176 22.22 11.97 7.62
C LYS A 176 21.17 10.86 7.52
N GLY A 177 20.03 11.00 8.20
CA GLY A 177 18.95 10.01 8.16
C GLY A 177 18.55 9.37 9.50
N THR A 178 19.24 9.71 10.60
CA THR A 178 18.97 9.11 11.92
C THR A 178 17.53 9.35 12.40
N LEU A 179 17.04 10.59 12.27
CA LEU A 179 15.65 10.94 12.65
C LEU A 179 14.62 10.24 11.75
N THR A 180 14.95 10.09 10.46
CA THR A 180 14.13 9.33 9.51
C THR A 180 14.04 7.86 9.92
N ALA A 181 15.14 7.24 10.34
CA ALA A 181 15.12 5.84 10.79
C ALA A 181 14.37 5.66 12.12
N LEU A 182 14.46 6.63 13.05
CA LEU A 182 13.68 6.63 14.29
C LEU A 182 12.17 6.70 14.00
N ARG A 183 11.77 7.60 13.09
CA ARG A 183 10.39 7.69 12.59
C ARG A 183 9.91 6.37 12.03
N ASP A 184 10.72 5.75 11.18
CA ASP A 184 10.37 4.52 10.49
C ASP A 184 10.11 3.39 11.49
N ALA A 185 10.98 3.23 12.49
CA ALA A 185 10.79 2.26 13.55
C ALA A 185 9.52 2.52 14.38
N ALA A 186 9.29 3.78 14.79
CA ALA A 186 8.07 4.16 15.51
C ALA A 186 6.81 3.89 14.67
N ALA A 187 6.82 4.23 13.39
CA ALA A 187 5.69 4.03 12.48
C ALA A 187 5.35 2.54 12.29
N LEU A 188 6.34 1.66 12.09
CA LEU A 188 6.13 0.21 11.95
C LEU A 188 5.51 -0.39 13.23
N LYS A 189 6.01 0.04 14.38
CA LYS A 189 5.52 -0.38 15.69
C LYS A 189 4.09 0.08 15.94
N THR A 190 3.75 1.33 15.60
CA THR A 190 2.37 1.83 15.65
C THR A 190 1.44 1.08 14.67
N ILE A 191 1.92 0.72 13.48
CA ILE A 191 1.14 -0.06 12.51
C ILE A 191 0.76 -1.43 13.10
N TYR A 192 1.72 -2.10 13.74
CA TYR A 192 1.49 -3.38 14.40
C TYR A 192 0.50 -3.25 15.56
N ALA A 193 0.73 -2.27 16.46
CA ALA A 193 -0.10 -2.08 17.65
C ALA A 193 -1.58 -1.76 17.34
N TYR A 194 -1.85 -0.93 16.32
CA TYR A 194 -3.22 -0.53 15.94
C TYR A 194 -3.77 -1.26 14.71
N GLY A 195 -3.02 -2.18 14.08
CA GLY A 195 -3.44 -2.89 12.87
C GLY A 195 -3.86 -1.98 11.68
N THR A 196 -3.35 -0.76 11.64
CA THR A 196 -3.72 0.24 10.61
C THR A 196 -3.11 -0.09 9.26
N ARG A 197 -3.81 0.23 8.16
CA ARG A 197 -3.28 0.06 6.79
C ARG A 197 -2.27 1.17 6.51
N ARG A 198 -1.27 0.91 5.66
CA ARG A 198 -0.27 1.91 5.23
C ARG A 198 -0.83 3.30 4.91
N THR A 199 -1.94 3.37 4.17
CA THR A 199 -2.56 4.66 3.80
C THR A 199 -3.16 5.34 5.01
N GLU A 200 -3.83 4.58 5.88
CA GLU A 200 -4.40 5.08 7.13
C GLU A 200 -3.28 5.62 8.01
N SER A 201 -2.20 4.85 8.20
CA SER A 201 -1.03 5.22 9.00
C SER A 201 -0.33 6.47 8.46
N SER A 202 -0.19 6.61 7.14
CA SER A 202 0.40 7.80 6.52
C SER A 202 -0.43 9.07 6.76
N LYS A 203 -1.75 8.93 6.96
CA LYS A 203 -2.70 10.04 7.10
C LYS A 203 -3.03 10.40 8.55
N VAL A 204 -2.42 9.72 9.53
CA VAL A 204 -2.59 10.03 10.95
C VAL A 204 -1.99 11.41 11.26
N ASP A 205 -2.74 12.20 12.01
CA ASP A 205 -2.35 13.50 12.56
C ASP A 205 -2.21 13.42 14.08
N LEU A 206 -1.58 14.43 14.68
CA LEU A 206 -1.37 14.51 16.13
C LEU A 206 -2.69 14.45 16.95
N VAL A 207 -3.81 14.81 16.34
CA VAL A 207 -5.15 14.83 16.96
C VAL A 207 -5.88 13.48 16.92
N ASP A 208 -5.36 12.53 16.14
CA ASP A 208 -6.03 11.26 15.89
C ASP A 208 -5.83 10.24 17.03
N PRO A 209 -4.65 10.11 17.68
CA PRO A 209 -4.50 9.43 18.97
C PRO A 209 -5.26 10.16 20.07
N ARG A 210 -6.14 9.44 20.76
CA ARG A 210 -7.06 9.98 21.76
C ARG A 210 -7.13 9.07 22.99
N ARG A 211 -7.29 9.69 24.16
CA ARG A 211 -7.66 8.98 25.39
C ARG A 211 -8.98 8.21 25.23
N HIS A 212 -9.01 6.99 25.73
CA HIS A 212 -10.20 6.16 25.79
C HIS A 212 -10.68 6.01 27.23
N GLY A 213 -11.95 6.31 27.51
CA GLY A 213 -12.49 6.36 28.88
C GLY A 213 -12.37 5.04 29.65
N LYS A 214 -12.50 3.90 28.97
CA LYS A 214 -12.37 2.56 29.58
C LYS A 214 -10.93 2.03 29.65
N ALA A 215 -9.96 2.79 29.14
CA ALA A 215 -8.54 2.43 29.17
C ALA A 215 -7.67 3.67 29.49
N PRO A 216 -7.89 4.32 30.66
CA PRO A 216 -7.22 5.56 31.02
C PRO A 216 -5.70 5.39 31.16
N GLN A 217 -5.21 4.18 31.45
CA GLN A 217 -3.79 3.86 31.60
C GLN A 217 -2.97 4.09 30.32
N PHE A 218 -3.61 4.10 29.14
CA PHE A 218 -2.92 4.34 27.87
C PHE A 218 -2.81 5.83 27.48
N GLY A 219 -3.20 6.75 28.38
CA GLY A 219 -3.09 8.18 28.13
C GLY A 219 -3.74 8.60 26.81
N GLN A 220 -3.05 9.41 26.00
CA GLN A 220 -3.55 9.83 24.68
C GLN A 220 -3.46 8.75 23.60
N ALA A 221 -2.90 7.58 23.89
CA ALA A 221 -2.75 6.48 22.94
C ALA A 221 -3.85 5.40 23.10
N GLY A 222 -4.84 5.58 23.98
CA GLY A 222 -5.88 4.56 24.22
C GLY A 222 -6.75 4.22 22.99
N SER A 223 -6.89 5.13 22.04
CA SER A 223 -7.58 4.91 20.77
C SER A 223 -6.98 5.74 19.64
N MET A 224 -7.17 5.32 18.40
CA MET A 224 -6.74 6.04 17.21
C MET A 224 -7.91 6.20 16.24
N THR A 225 -8.22 7.45 15.90
CA THR A 225 -9.23 7.77 14.89
C THR A 225 -8.65 7.66 13.49
N VAL A 226 -9.17 6.74 12.68
CA VAL A 226 -8.81 6.58 11.27
C VAL A 226 -9.82 7.35 10.42
N ARG A 227 -9.38 8.48 9.85
CA ARG A 227 -10.22 9.33 8.99
C ARG A 227 -10.26 8.88 7.52
N TYR A 228 -9.22 8.18 7.08
CA TYR A 228 -9.01 7.80 5.67
C TYR A 228 -8.98 6.27 5.49
N GLY A 229 -9.99 5.59 6.03
CA GLY A 229 -10.14 4.15 5.88
C GLY A 229 -10.49 3.73 4.45
N LYS A 230 -10.24 2.45 4.13
CA LYS A 230 -10.58 1.87 2.82
C LYS A 230 -12.04 2.15 2.46
N SER A 231 -12.24 2.85 1.34
CA SER A 231 -13.54 3.08 0.73
C SER A 231 -14.14 1.81 0.12
N SER A 232 -15.46 1.74 0.07
CA SER A 232 -16.20 0.88 -0.87
C SER A 232 -16.26 1.53 -2.25
N LYS A 233 -16.62 0.78 -3.29
CA LYS A 233 -16.72 1.27 -4.67
C LYS A 233 -17.51 2.59 -4.73
N GLY A 234 -16.86 3.69 -5.11
CA GLY A 234 -17.49 5.01 -5.28
C GLY A 234 -17.79 5.79 -3.99
N THR A 235 -17.49 5.27 -2.80
CA THR A 235 -17.80 5.98 -1.54
C THR A 235 -16.61 6.78 -1.00
N PRO A 236 -16.84 7.87 -0.25
CA PRO A 236 -15.79 8.55 0.50
C PRO A 236 -15.04 7.60 1.46
N PRO A 237 -13.81 7.96 1.89
CA PRO A 237 -13.05 7.19 2.86
C PRO A 237 -13.85 6.92 4.13
N LYS A 238 -13.87 5.66 4.57
CA LYS A 238 -14.62 5.26 5.76
C LYS A 238 -13.89 5.69 7.02
N ARG A 239 -14.61 6.31 7.96
CA ARG A 239 -14.08 6.60 9.29
C ARG A 239 -14.23 5.37 10.18
N ARG A 240 -13.21 5.08 11.00
CA ARG A 240 -13.32 4.09 12.08
C ARG A 240 -12.40 4.46 13.23
N THR A 241 -12.69 3.95 14.42
CA THR A 241 -11.81 4.06 15.58
C THR A 241 -11.15 2.71 15.84
N VAL A 242 -9.85 2.71 16.10
CA VAL A 242 -9.12 1.51 16.53
C VAL A 242 -8.73 1.68 17.99
N LEU A 243 -9.00 0.69 18.81
CA LEU A 243 -8.63 0.69 20.22
C LEU A 243 -7.24 0.08 20.39
N LEU A 244 -6.46 0.61 21.32
CA LEU A 244 -5.22 -0.01 21.73
C LEU A 244 -5.56 -1.21 22.64
N VAL A 245 -5.02 -2.37 22.30
CA VAL A 245 -5.18 -3.57 23.13
C VAL A 245 -4.11 -3.60 24.22
N PRO A 246 -4.39 -4.16 25.41
CA PRO A 246 -3.44 -4.17 26.53
C PRO A 246 -2.09 -4.81 26.22
N GLU A 247 -2.05 -5.82 25.35
CA GLU A 247 -0.81 -6.49 24.92
C GLU A 247 0.13 -5.56 24.12
N MET A 248 -0.36 -4.38 23.73
CA MET A 248 0.37 -3.38 22.94
C MET A 248 0.64 -2.09 23.73
N ASP A 249 0.55 -2.11 25.06
CA ASP A 249 0.78 -0.95 25.93
C ASP A 249 2.12 -0.26 25.73
N TRP A 250 3.17 -1.01 25.38
CA TRP A 250 4.51 -0.53 25.05
C TRP A 250 4.53 0.50 23.90
N VAL A 251 3.48 0.57 23.06
CA VAL A 251 3.40 1.59 22.01
C VAL A 251 3.17 3.00 22.58
N VAL A 252 2.63 3.10 23.80
CA VAL A 252 2.37 4.38 24.46
C VAL A 252 3.67 5.16 24.62
N ASP A 253 4.70 4.52 25.18
CA ASP A 253 6.02 5.14 25.39
C ASP A 253 6.68 5.56 24.07
N ILE A 254 6.51 4.75 23.02
CA ILE A 254 7.07 5.04 21.69
C ILE A 254 6.40 6.25 21.06
N LEU A 255 5.07 6.33 21.15
CA LEU A 255 4.32 7.47 20.64
C LEU A 255 4.65 8.73 21.43
N ASP A 256 4.77 8.62 22.76
CA ASP A 256 5.13 9.73 23.62
C ASP A 256 6.53 10.26 23.30
N GLU A 257 7.55 9.39 23.24
CA GLU A 257 8.92 9.78 22.87
C GLU A 257 8.98 10.33 21.44
N TRP A 258 8.26 9.73 20.50
CA TRP A 258 8.19 10.26 19.14
C TRP A 258 7.60 11.69 19.12
N VAL A 259 6.45 11.90 19.76
CA VAL A 259 5.73 13.20 19.71
C VAL A 259 6.49 14.29 20.45
N HIS A 260 7.02 13.99 21.64
CA HIS A 260 7.58 15.00 22.54
C HIS A 260 9.10 15.16 22.42
N GLU A 261 9.85 14.12 22.01
CA GLU A 261 11.31 14.19 21.96
C GLU A 261 11.90 14.18 20.54
N ILE A 262 11.40 13.33 19.65
CA ILE A 262 12.04 13.07 18.35
C ILE A 262 11.46 13.98 17.26
N ARG A 263 10.14 14.00 17.10
CA ARG A 263 9.42 14.77 16.07
C ARG A 263 9.75 16.27 16.11
N PRO A 264 9.87 16.95 17.28
CA PRO A 264 10.22 18.37 17.31
C PRO A 264 11.59 18.71 16.71
N ARG A 265 12.52 17.74 16.67
CA ARG A 265 13.86 17.91 16.09
C ARG A 265 13.87 18.00 14.57
N LEU A 266 12.76 17.60 13.94
CA LEU A 266 12.52 17.81 12.51
C LEU A 266 11.98 19.22 12.23
N SER A 267 11.82 20.05 13.27
CA SER A 267 11.27 21.40 13.21
C SER A 267 10.01 21.51 12.33
N PRO A 268 8.98 20.68 12.56
CA PRO A 268 7.84 20.59 11.65
C PRO A 268 6.86 21.78 11.75
N ASP A 269 7.16 22.79 12.59
CA ASP A 269 6.29 23.92 12.90
C ASP A 269 4.83 23.46 13.17
N ARG A 270 3.84 24.01 12.45
CA ARG A 270 2.42 23.67 12.60
C ARG A 270 1.96 22.48 11.76
N HIS A 271 2.88 21.71 11.16
CA HIS A 271 2.49 20.58 10.31
C HIS A 271 1.72 19.53 11.14
N PRO A 272 0.51 19.11 10.73
CA PRO A 272 -0.37 18.30 11.59
C PRO A 272 -0.02 16.81 11.62
N ALA A 273 0.73 16.30 10.64
CA ALA A 273 1.00 14.87 10.53
C ALA A 273 1.77 14.31 11.72
N LEU A 274 1.36 13.12 12.16
CA LEU A 274 2.11 12.35 13.16
C LEU A 274 3.49 11.98 12.62
N TRP A 275 3.54 11.46 11.38
CA TRP A 275 4.79 11.07 10.71
C TRP A 275 5.24 12.12 9.71
N VAL A 276 6.33 12.81 10.03
CA VAL A 276 6.92 13.88 9.21
C VAL A 276 8.27 13.44 8.65
N THR A 277 8.64 14.00 7.51
CA THR A 277 9.93 13.78 6.84
C THR A 277 10.93 14.85 7.24
N GLU A 278 12.23 14.65 6.95
CA GLU A 278 13.26 15.68 7.12
C GLU A 278 13.01 16.95 6.30
N ARG A 279 12.18 16.85 5.25
CA ARG A 279 11.73 18.00 4.46
C ARG A 279 10.43 18.60 4.99
N VAL A 280 10.03 18.26 6.21
CA VAL A 280 8.80 18.76 6.88
C VAL A 280 7.50 18.39 6.14
N GLY A 281 7.56 17.46 5.18
CA GLY A 281 6.38 16.90 4.52
C GLY A 281 5.83 15.67 5.26
N ARG A 282 4.58 15.31 5.00
CA ARG A 282 3.97 14.06 5.47
C ARG A 282 4.67 12.83 4.88
N MET A 283 4.90 11.80 5.70
CA MET A 283 5.38 10.50 5.24
C MET A 283 4.38 9.86 4.27
N SER A 284 4.87 9.38 3.12
CA SER A 284 4.02 8.75 2.11
C SER A 284 3.71 7.27 2.44
N PRO A 285 2.61 6.68 1.92
CA PRO A 285 2.37 5.24 2.02
C PRO A 285 3.49 4.39 1.41
N ARG A 286 4.20 4.93 0.41
CA ARG A 286 5.36 4.29 -0.21
C ARG A 286 6.54 4.24 0.75
N SER A 287 6.82 5.35 1.43
CA SER A 287 7.91 5.43 2.42
C SER A 287 7.71 4.45 3.58
N ILE A 288 6.46 4.18 3.98
CA ILE A 288 6.16 3.16 5.00
C ILE A 288 6.50 1.75 4.50
N ASN A 289 6.16 1.45 3.24
CA ASN A 289 6.54 0.17 2.64
C ASN A 289 8.08 0.04 2.53
N GLU A 290 8.76 1.12 2.12
CA GLU A 290 10.23 1.15 2.04
C GLU A 290 10.87 0.94 3.41
N ALA A 291 10.33 1.57 4.46
CA ALA A 291 10.75 1.35 5.85
C ALA A 291 10.61 -0.13 6.26
N PHE A 292 9.48 -0.76 5.94
CA PHE A 292 9.27 -2.18 6.21
C PHE A 292 10.25 -3.08 5.46
N VAL A 293 10.37 -2.90 4.14
CA VAL A 293 11.29 -3.70 3.30
C VAL A 293 12.72 -3.58 3.81
N THR A 294 13.11 -2.36 4.16
CA THR A 294 14.43 -2.06 4.72
C THR A 294 14.66 -2.79 6.05
N ALA A 295 13.71 -2.70 6.99
CA ALA A 295 13.81 -3.40 8.27
C ALA A 295 13.82 -4.93 8.09
N ARG A 296 13.01 -5.45 7.15
CA ARG A 296 12.92 -6.87 6.79
C ARG A 296 14.25 -7.41 6.27
N GLN A 297 14.88 -6.66 5.36
CA GLN A 297 16.21 -6.99 4.81
C GLN A 297 17.28 -6.94 5.90
N ASP A 298 17.28 -5.89 6.74
CA ASP A 298 18.21 -5.76 7.86
C ASP A 298 18.06 -6.89 8.91
N ALA A 299 16.85 -7.44 9.04
CA ALA A 299 16.52 -8.57 9.91
C ALA A 299 16.78 -9.95 9.27
N GLY A 300 17.11 -10.01 7.97
CA GLY A 300 17.30 -11.27 7.25
C GLY A 300 16.02 -12.10 7.10
N LEU A 301 14.85 -11.45 7.11
CA LEU A 301 13.55 -12.10 6.99
C LEU A 301 13.21 -12.40 5.52
N ASP A 302 12.36 -13.42 5.32
CA ASP A 302 11.88 -13.89 4.01
C ASP A 302 11.40 -12.73 3.12
N GLU A 303 11.73 -12.79 1.82
CA GLU A 303 11.41 -11.76 0.85
C GLU A 303 9.93 -11.60 0.51
N ASP A 304 9.19 -12.65 0.78
CA ASP A 304 7.78 -12.75 0.53
C ASP A 304 6.92 -12.03 1.60
N LEU A 305 7.52 -11.69 2.75
CA LEU A 305 6.83 -10.96 3.81
C LEU A 305 6.65 -9.48 3.41
N ASP A 306 5.44 -8.98 3.59
CA ASP A 306 5.09 -7.57 3.34
C ASP A 306 4.49 -6.89 4.58
N LEU A 307 4.28 -5.57 4.50
CA LEU A 307 3.71 -4.79 5.59
C LEU A 307 2.31 -5.28 6.03
N ARG A 308 1.57 -5.98 5.16
CA ARG A 308 0.24 -6.51 5.51
C ARG A 308 0.37 -7.61 6.56
N CYS A 309 1.46 -8.37 6.57
CA CYS A 309 1.72 -9.43 7.54
C CYS A 309 1.76 -8.92 8.99
N LEU A 310 2.13 -7.65 9.23
CA LEU A 310 2.10 -7.03 10.57
C LEU A 310 0.69 -6.85 11.13
N ARG A 311 -0.34 -6.90 10.30
CA ARG A 311 -1.71 -6.57 10.68
C ARG A 311 -2.55 -7.81 10.97
N ALA A 312 -2.03 -8.99 10.65
CA ALA A 312 -2.64 -10.24 11.02
C ALA A 312 -2.06 -10.69 12.37
N PRO A 313 -2.89 -11.13 13.32
CA PRO A 313 -2.37 -11.63 14.58
C PRO A 313 -1.44 -12.82 14.29
N PRO A 314 -0.27 -12.90 14.95
CA PRO A 314 0.59 -14.07 14.86
C PRO A 314 -0.21 -15.32 15.27
N PRO A 315 0.04 -16.48 14.64
CA PRO A 315 -0.51 -17.73 15.14
C PRO A 315 -0.11 -17.90 16.60
N ARG A 316 -1.04 -18.39 17.44
CA ARG A 316 -0.77 -18.59 18.87
C ARG A 316 0.52 -19.39 19.02
N ARG A 317 1.40 -18.92 19.91
CA ARG A 317 2.64 -19.65 20.25
C ARG A 317 2.25 -21.07 20.64
N ARG A 318 2.86 -22.08 20.02
CA ARG A 318 2.64 -23.47 20.44
C ARG A 318 3.11 -23.59 21.88
N THR A 319 2.16 -23.89 22.76
CA THR A 319 2.43 -24.24 24.14
C THR A 319 2.58 -25.75 24.24
N ASP A 320 3.36 -26.22 25.21
CA ASP A 320 3.35 -27.63 25.59
C ASP A 320 1.98 -28.01 26.20
N ARG A 321 1.82 -29.29 26.57
CA ARG A 321 0.59 -29.80 27.21
C ARG A 321 0.29 -29.13 28.58
N ARG A 322 1.24 -28.40 29.16
CA ARG A 322 1.10 -27.67 30.44
C ARG A 322 0.87 -26.17 30.24
N GLY A 323 0.72 -25.71 29.00
CA GLY A 323 0.54 -24.29 28.69
C GLY A 323 1.82 -23.46 28.71
N GLN A 324 3.00 -24.07 28.83
CA GLN A 324 4.28 -23.36 28.79
C GLN A 324 4.73 -23.13 27.34
N PRO A 325 5.29 -21.95 27.00
CA PRO A 325 5.82 -21.69 25.67
C PRO A 325 6.94 -22.67 25.30
N LEU A 326 6.87 -23.30 24.13
CA LEU A 326 7.98 -24.12 23.63
C LEU A 326 9.26 -23.28 23.45
N PRO A 327 10.45 -23.88 23.63
CA PRO A 327 11.73 -23.19 23.45
C PRO A 327 11.85 -22.60 22.04
N ARG A 328 12.49 -21.44 21.96
CA ARG A 328 12.68 -20.69 20.70
C ARG A 328 13.45 -21.56 19.70
N PRO A 329 12.99 -21.71 18.44
CA PRO A 329 13.84 -22.27 17.40
C PRO A 329 15.05 -21.34 17.24
N ALA A 330 16.24 -21.92 17.11
CA ALA A 330 17.45 -21.15 16.86
C ALA A 330 17.29 -20.40 15.53
N VAL A 331 17.16 -19.07 15.58
CA VAL A 331 17.28 -18.23 14.39
C VAL A 331 18.72 -18.40 13.91
N ALA A 332 18.89 -18.88 12.67
CA ALA A 332 20.19 -19.08 12.08
C ALA A 332 21.01 -17.78 12.22
N ALA A 333 22.18 -17.90 12.84
CA ALA A 333 23.09 -16.77 13.01
C ALA A 333 23.36 -16.13 11.63
N PRO A 334 23.40 -14.80 11.53
CA PRO A 334 23.72 -14.13 10.28
C PRO A 334 25.07 -14.62 9.77
N LYS A 335 25.14 -15.04 8.51
CA LYS A 335 26.42 -15.36 7.85
C LYS A 335 27.32 -14.13 7.97
N PRO A 336 28.56 -14.26 8.49
CA PRO A 336 29.46 -13.11 8.57
C PRO A 336 29.75 -12.60 7.16
N CYS A 337 29.48 -11.32 6.93
CA CYS A 337 29.90 -10.62 5.71
C CYS A 337 31.43 -10.73 5.59
N ARG A 338 31.92 -11.38 4.52
CA ARG A 338 33.34 -11.28 4.16
C ARG A 338 33.66 -9.82 3.84
N PRO A 339 34.74 -9.25 4.42
CA PRO A 339 35.20 -7.94 4.00
C PRO A 339 35.76 -8.02 2.57
N PRO A 340 35.55 -6.99 1.72
CA PRO A 340 36.23 -6.91 0.44
C PRO A 340 37.75 -6.73 0.66
N PRO A 341 38.61 -7.28 -0.21
CA PRO A 341 40.04 -7.14 -0.09
C PRO A 341 40.45 -5.67 -0.28
N GLY A 342 41.32 -5.20 0.61
CA GLY A 342 41.65 -3.80 0.76
C GLY A 342 42.56 -3.23 -0.32
N THR A 343 42.61 -1.90 -0.36
CA THR A 343 43.80 -1.07 -0.71
C THR A 343 43.52 0.40 -0.33
N PRO A 344 44.55 1.26 -0.25
CA PRO A 344 44.90 1.99 0.98
C PRO A 344 44.35 3.43 1.03
N GLY A 345 44.26 3.99 2.24
CA GLY A 345 44.11 5.44 2.44
C GLY A 345 45.46 6.18 2.44
N PRO A 346 45.53 7.45 2.85
CA PRO A 346 44.51 8.52 2.78
C PRO A 346 45.07 9.77 2.05
N ARG A 347 44.20 10.71 1.63
CA ARG A 347 44.62 12.11 1.41
C ARG A 347 43.62 13.08 2.05
N SER A 348 44.20 13.96 2.86
CA SER A 348 43.60 15.04 3.65
C SER A 348 43.24 16.28 2.82
N ARG A 349 42.47 17.18 3.47
CA ARG A 349 42.02 18.57 3.13
C ARG A 349 40.56 18.61 2.64
N SER A 350 39.68 19.52 3.07
CA SER A 350 39.69 20.62 4.05
C SER A 350 38.26 21.15 4.22
N THR A 351 37.93 21.62 5.43
CA THR A 351 37.00 22.72 5.80
C THR A 351 35.60 22.87 5.14
N GLY A 352 34.57 22.69 5.95
CA GLY A 352 33.18 23.13 5.76
C GLY A 352 32.42 23.12 7.11
N PRO A 353 31.37 23.93 7.31
CA PRO A 353 31.11 24.64 8.57
C PRO A 353 30.63 23.75 9.73
N GLN A 354 31.12 24.08 10.92
CA GLN A 354 30.83 23.41 12.19
C GLN A 354 29.38 23.69 12.63
N ILE A 355 28.56 22.64 12.68
CA ILE A 355 27.31 22.61 13.45
C ILE A 355 27.70 22.37 14.93
N PRO A 356 27.12 23.09 15.91
CA PRO A 356 27.64 23.13 17.28
C PRO A 356 27.59 21.75 17.97
N ARG A 357 28.76 21.33 18.47
CA ARG A 357 29.04 20.03 19.12
C ARG A 357 28.14 19.67 20.32
N ARG A 358 27.35 20.61 20.87
CA ARG A 358 26.44 20.37 21.99
C ARG A 358 25.15 19.60 21.61
N ALA A 359 24.70 19.68 20.36
CA ALA A 359 23.53 18.90 19.90
C ALA A 359 23.86 17.42 19.70
N ALA A 360 25.06 17.11 19.17
CA ALA A 360 25.48 15.74 18.82
C ALA A 360 25.66 14.81 20.03
N ALA A 361 26.14 15.33 21.17
CA ALA A 361 26.29 14.53 22.40
C ALA A 361 24.94 14.16 23.02
N THR A 362 23.97 15.08 22.98
CA THR A 362 22.60 14.90 23.45
C THR A 362 21.85 13.86 22.60
N ASP A 363 22.11 13.85 21.29
CA ASP A 363 21.59 12.85 20.36
C ASP A 363 22.14 11.45 20.64
N CYS A 364 23.44 11.31 20.94
CA CYS A 364 24.04 10.00 21.18
C CYS A 364 23.52 9.33 22.48
N HIS A 365 23.36 10.08 23.57
CA HIS A 365 22.79 9.56 24.83
C HIS A 365 21.33 9.12 24.65
N ARG A 366 20.53 9.89 23.90
CA ARG A 366 19.12 9.58 23.66
C ARG A 366 18.91 8.49 22.60
N LEU A 367 19.79 8.35 21.61
CA LEU A 367 19.81 7.17 20.71
C LEU A 367 20.19 5.88 21.45
N ARG A 368 21.08 5.99 22.45
CA ARG A 368 21.35 4.89 23.38
C ARG A 368 20.10 4.59 24.20
N ALA A 369 19.43 5.61 24.76
CA ALA A 369 18.20 5.47 25.53
C ALA A 369 17.05 4.86 24.73
N TRP A 370 16.72 5.37 23.54
CA TRP A 370 15.63 4.90 22.68
C TRP A 370 15.71 3.41 22.41
N ALA A 371 16.81 2.92 21.83
CA ALA A 371 16.94 1.50 21.56
C ALA A 371 17.53 0.70 22.75
N ALA A 372 17.62 1.27 23.96
CA ALA A 372 17.85 0.51 25.19
C ALA A 372 16.52 0.29 25.91
N ARG A 373 15.67 1.33 25.96
CA ARG A 373 14.27 1.29 26.37
C ARG A 373 13.49 0.31 25.50
N HIS A 374 13.67 0.35 24.18
CA HIS A 374 12.85 -0.44 23.26
C HIS A 374 13.47 -1.77 22.77
N ARG A 375 14.68 -2.12 23.21
CA ARG A 375 15.33 -3.42 22.89
C ARG A 375 14.71 -4.62 23.61
N ARG A 376 13.77 -4.38 24.54
CA ARG A 376 13.18 -5.41 25.42
C ARG A 376 11.66 -5.30 25.55
N HIS A 377 10.95 -4.77 24.56
CA HIS A 377 9.50 -4.89 24.54
C HIS A 377 9.14 -6.16 23.76
N PRO A 378 8.74 -7.24 24.46
CA PRO A 378 8.37 -8.45 23.76
C PRO A 378 7.10 -8.15 22.99
N ALA A 379 7.10 -8.44 21.68
CA ALA A 379 5.85 -8.75 20.99
C ALA A 379 5.09 -9.91 21.69
N ALA A 380 5.77 -10.64 22.58
CA ALA A 380 5.30 -11.75 23.40
C ALA A 380 4.94 -11.31 24.83
N THR A 381 3.76 -10.71 25.02
CA THR A 381 3.07 -10.74 26.31
C THR A 381 1.67 -11.34 26.14
N ARG A 382 1.63 -12.58 25.65
CA ARG A 382 0.76 -13.70 26.09
C ARG A 382 0.93 -14.89 25.15
#